data_AF-A0A8I1LPY1-F1
#
_entry.id   AF-A0A8I1LPY1-F1
#
_cell.length_a   1.000
_cell.length_b   1.000
_cell.length_c   1.000
_cell.angle_alpha   90.00
_cell.angle_beta   90.00
_cell.angle_gamma   90.00
#
_symmetry.space_group_name_H-M   'P 1'
#
loop_
_entity.id
_entity.type
_entity.pdbx_description
1 polymer ?
#
loop_
_entity_poly.entity_id
_entity_poly.type
_entity_poly.pdbx_seq_one_letter_code
_entity_poly.pdbx_strand_id
1 'polypeptide(L)' 'MKSYRTESTLHIVGKAWQIQALLRQWQKEHGPTATIASLVVPKKVQV' A
#
# COMPACT_ATOMS: atom_id res chain seq x y z
N MET A 1 9.99 -10.99 -1.29
CA MET A 1 9.66 -9.55 -1.38
C MET A 1 10.25 -8.84 -0.17
N LYS A 2 10.59 -7.56 -0.30
CA LYS A 2 10.92 -6.67 0.83
C LYS A 2 10.03 -5.45 0.73
N SER A 3 9.43 -5.03 1.82
CA SER A 3 8.69 -3.76 1.89
C SER A 3 9.12 -2.98 3.12
N TYR A 4 9.25 -1.68 2.97
CA TYR A 4 9.43 -0.76 4.08
C TYR A 4 8.66 0.52 3.81
N ARG A 5 8.32 1.21 4.89
CA ARG A 5 7.52 2.40 4.86
C ARG A 5 8.26 3.49 5.62
N THR A 6 8.32 4.68 5.03
CA THR A 6 8.73 5.90 5.71
C THR A 6 7.48 6.71 6.04
N GLU A 7 7.63 7.87 6.68
CA GLU A 7 6.51 8.75 7.03
C GLU A 7 5.68 9.15 5.80
N SER A 8 6.31 9.24 4.62
CA SER A 8 5.69 9.75 3.40
C SER A 8 5.88 8.85 2.17
N THR A 9 6.50 7.68 2.32
CA THR A 9 6.73 6.77 1.18
C THR A 9 6.52 5.31 1.54
N LEU A 10 6.08 4.52 0.56
CA LEU A 10 5.99 3.07 0.63
C LEU A 10 6.90 2.48 -0.44
N HIS A 11 7.92 1.73 -0.01
CA HIS A 11 8.85 1.05 -0.91
C HIS A 11 8.55 -0.44 -0.91
N ILE A 12 8.31 -1.00 -2.10
CA ILE A 12 8.03 -2.42 -2.29
C ILE A 12 8.98 -2.94 -3.37
N VAL A 13 9.79 -3.95 -3.02
CA VAL A 13 10.77 -4.58 -3.91
C VAL A 13 10.41 -6.06 -4.08
N GLY A 14 10.20 -6.48 -5.33
CA GLY A 14 9.78 -7.83 -5.69
C GLY A 14 9.54 -8.00 -7.19
N LYS A 15 9.03 -9.16 -7.60
CA LYS A 15 8.61 -9.38 -8.99
C LYS A 15 7.40 -8.49 -9.30
N ALA A 16 7.35 -7.91 -10.49
CA ALA A 16 6.30 -6.97 -10.89
C ALA A 16 4.87 -7.53 -10.67
N TRP A 17 4.66 -8.80 -11.02
CA TRP A 17 3.35 -9.45 -10.83
C TRP A 17 2.94 -9.58 -9.36
N GLN A 18 3.89 -9.74 -8.43
CA GLN A 18 3.60 -9.83 -6.99
C GLN A 18 3.16 -8.47 -6.45
N ILE A 19 3.83 -7.40 -6.89
CA ILE A 19 3.46 -6.02 -6.54
C ILE A 19 2.06 -5.70 -7.08
N GLN A 20 1.78 -6.11 -8.32
CA GLN A 20 0.46 -5.92 -8.92
C GLN A 20 -0.64 -6.68 -8.17
N ALA A 21 -0.38 -7.94 -7.79
CA ALA A 21 -1.32 -8.73 -7.00
C ALA A 21 -1.63 -8.08 -5.64
N LEU A 22 -0.60 -7.57 -4.97
CA LEU A 22 -0.74 -6.86 -3.70
C LEU A 22 -1.59 -5.60 -3.82
N LEU A 23 -1.34 -4.76 -4.83
CA LEU A 23 -2.12 -3.54 -5.06
C LEU A 23 -3.59 -3.85 -5.38
N ARG A 24 -3.85 -4.90 -6.18
CA ARG A 24 -5.21 -5.35 -6.48
C ARG A 24 -5.94 -5.86 -5.24
N GLN A 25 -5.25 -6.63 -4.39
CA GLN A 25 -5.82 -7.13 -3.15
C GLN A 25 -6.18 -5.97 -2.21
N TRP A 26 -5.26 -5.03 -2.04
CA TRP A 26 -5.49 -3.84 -1.22
C TRP A 26 -6.69 -3.02 -1.71
N GLN A 27 -6.82 -2.80 -3.02
CA GLN A 27 -7.95 -2.07 -3.61
C GLN A 27 -9.29 -2.80 -3.40
N LYS A 28 -9.30 -4.14 -3.44
CA LYS A 28 -10.51 -4.92 -3.13
C LYS A 28 -10.96 -4.72 -1.68
N GLU A 29 -10.01 -4.67 -0.75
CA GLU A 29 -10.30 -4.52 0.69
C GLU A 29 -10.78 -3.11 1.06
N HIS A 30 -10.26 -2.07 0.39
CA HIS A 30 -10.57 -0.68 0.70
C HIS A 30 -11.64 -0.07 -0.23
N GLY A 31 -12.03 -0.80 -1.28
CA GLY A 31 -13.05 -0.38 -2.23
C GLY A 31 -12.49 0.37 -3.45
N PRO A 32 -13.34 0.60 -4.46
CA PRO A 32 -12.92 1.16 -5.76
C PRO A 32 -12.45 2.62 -5.68
N THR A 33 -12.83 3.34 -4.62
CA THR A 33 -12.43 4.74 -4.38
C THR A 33 -11.09 4.86 -3.65
N ALA A 34 -10.49 3.74 -3.24
CA ALA A 34 -9.21 3.72 -2.54
C ALA A 34 -8.08 4.20 -3.48
N THR A 35 -7.43 5.30 -3.10
CA THR A 35 -6.34 5.91 -3.87
C THR A 35 -4.97 5.49 -3.32
N ILE A 36 -3.94 5.44 -4.17
CA ILE A 36 -2.58 5.12 -3.71
C ILE A 36 -2.11 6.06 -2.59
N ALA A 37 -2.58 7.31 -2.57
CA ALA A 37 -2.29 8.23 -1.47
C ALA A 37 -2.66 7.65 -0.10
N SER A 38 -3.76 6.91 0.01
CA SER A 38 -4.18 6.27 1.27
C SER A 38 -3.28 5.11 1.72
N LEU A 39 -2.47 4.52 0.83
CA LEU A 39 -1.40 3.57 1.21
C LEU A 39 -0.24 4.27 1.93
N VAL A 40 -0.05 5.56 1.63
CA VAL A 40 1.10 6.34 2.05
C VAL A 40 0.78 7.20 3.27
N VAL A 41 -0.48 7.58 3.48
CA VAL A 41 -0.92 8.32 4.67
C VAL A 41 -0.67 7.50 5.93
N PRO A 42 0.20 7.97 6.86
CA PRO A 42 0.48 7.25 8.10
C PRO A 42 -0.85 6.95 8.79
N LYS A 43 -1.04 5.70 9.21
CA LYS A 43 -2.20 5.32 10.01
C LYS A 43 -2.14 6.22 11.24
N LYS A 44 -2.99 7.26 11.33
CA LYS A 44 -3.16 8.00 12.58
C LYS A 44 -3.58 6.93 13.57
N VAL A 45 -2.65 6.54 14.44
CA VAL A 45 -2.95 5.75 15.61
C VAL A 45 -3.91 6.65 16.40
N GLN A 46 -5.21 6.35 16.32
CA GLN A 46 -6.15 6.86 17.30
C GLN A 46 -5.69 6.26 18.64
N VAL A 47 -5.09 7.12 19.45
CA VAL A 47 -4.83 6.89 20.87
C VAL A 47 -6.16 6.91 21.59
#